data_AF-A0A969TY93-F1
#
_entry.id   AF-A0A969TY93-F1
#
_cell.length_a   1.000
_cell.length_b   1.000
_cell.length_c   1.000
_cell.angle_alpha   90.00
_cell.angle_beta   90.00
_cell.angle_gamma   90.00
#
_symmetry.space_group_name_H-M   'P 1'
#
loop_
_entity.id
_entity.type
_entity.pdbx_description
1 polymer ?
#
loop_
_entity_poly.entity_id
_entity_poly.type
_entity_poly.pdbx_seq_one_letter_code
_entity_poly.pdbx_strand_id
1 'polypeptide(L)' 'MREWKRTNYEVIEVPYDHDLHEFNVIQDNDVIATITPATIEDMEQIITDLDNGEDVHGWEDGMGNTISVR' A
#
# COMPACT_ATOMS: atom_id res chain seq x y z
N MET A 1 -11.03 -5.76 1.36
CA MET A 1 -10.93 -4.34 1.73
C MET A 1 -10.60 -4.24 3.20
N ARG A 2 -9.29 -4.19 3.45
CA ARG A 2 -8.62 -4.01 4.73
C ARG A 2 -8.12 -2.57 4.85
N GLU A 3 -7.89 -2.16 6.08
CA GLU A 3 -7.31 -0.86 6.42
C GLU A 3 -6.18 -1.06 7.42
N TRP A 4 -5.04 -0.43 7.18
CA TRP A 4 -3.91 -0.42 8.10
C TRP A 4 -3.62 1.01 8.55
N LYS A 5 -3.78 1.26 9.85
CA LYS A 5 -3.53 2.58 10.43
C LYS A 5 -2.15 2.63 11.04
N ARG A 6 -1.39 3.67 10.69
CA ARG A 6 -0.11 4.02 11.30
C ARG A 6 -0.27 5.34 12.05
N THR A 7 0.80 5.81 12.68
CA THR A 7 0.76 7.03 13.50
C THR A 7 0.47 8.29 12.67
N ASN A 8 0.94 8.33 11.43
CA ASN A 8 1.02 9.52 10.57
C ASN A 8 0.42 9.33 9.16
N TYR A 9 0.00 8.11 8.82
CA TYR A 9 -0.67 7.78 7.56
C TYR A 9 -1.53 6.52 7.74
N GLU A 10 -2.36 6.22 6.74
CA GLU A 10 -3.10 4.97 6.65
C GLU A 10 -2.96 4.34 5.27
N VAL A 11 -3.16 3.03 5.19
CA VAL A 11 -3.17 2.27 3.95
C VAL A 11 -4.54 1.64 3.78
N ILE A 12 -5.17 1.84 2.63
CA ILE A 12 -6.49 1.27 2.31
C ILE A 12 -6.36 0.37 1.09
N GLU A 13 -6.78 -0.89 1.24
CA GLU A 13 -6.90 -1.84 0.13
C GLU A 13 -8.14 -1.52 -0.70
N VAL A 14 -7.95 -1.28 -1.99
CA VAL A 14 -9.02 -1.02 -2.96
C VAL A 14 -9.01 -2.07 -4.08
N PRO A 15 -10.19 -2.52 -4.56
CA PRO A 15 -10.26 -3.44 -5.69
C PRO A 15 -9.57 -2.88 -6.92
N TYR A 16 -8.79 -3.72 -7.59
CA TYR A 16 -8.12 -3.41 -8.84
C TYR A 16 -8.47 -4.52 -9.87
N ASP A 17 -7.67 -4.67 -10.92
CA ASP A 17 -7.92 -5.54 -12.07
C ASP A 17 -8.10 -7.02 -11.65
N HIS A 18 -9.27 -7.57 -11.99
CA HIS A 18 -9.66 -8.94 -11.64
C HIS A 18 -9.57 -9.26 -10.14
N ASP A 19 -8.59 -10.08 -9.77
CA ASP A 19 -8.35 -10.54 -8.39
C ASP A 19 -7.24 -9.72 -7.69
N LEU A 20 -6.59 -8.80 -8.42
CA LEU A 20 -5.58 -7.91 -7.85
C LEU A 20 -6.26 -6.72 -7.17
N HIS A 21 -5.64 -6.25 -6.09
CA HIS A 21 -6.00 -5.04 -5.38
C HIS A 21 -4.82 -4.08 -5.36
N GLU A 22 -5.13 -2.79 -5.25
CA GLU A 22 -4.13 -1.73 -5.02
C GLU A 22 -4.23 -1.22 -3.58
N PHE A 23 -3.17 -0.55 -3.12
CA PHE A 23 -3.09 -0.05 -1.76
C PHE A 23 -2.82 1.46 -1.76
N ASN A 24 -3.83 2.23 -1.40
CA ASN A 24 -3.72 3.69 -1.31
C ASN A 24 -3.07 4.08 0.01
N VAL A 25 -1.95 4.78 -0.07
CA VAL A 25 -1.27 5.39 1.08
C VAL A 25 -1.81 6.81 1.25
N ILE A 26 -2.52 7.03 2.35
CA ILE A 26 -3.21 8.28 2.65
C ILE A 26 -2.51 8.97 3.80
N GLN A 27 -2.09 10.21 3.57
CA GLN A 27 -1.50 11.09 4.57
C GLN A 27 -2.20 12.45 4.50
N ASP A 28 -2.56 13.01 5.65
CA ASP A 28 -3.30 14.29 5.74
C ASP A 28 -4.62 14.35 4.94
N ASN A 29 -5.27 13.19 4.75
CA ASN A 29 -6.46 12.96 3.91
C ASN A 29 -6.22 13.00 2.39
N ASP A 30 -4.98 13.04 1.94
CA ASP A 30 -4.61 12.97 0.53
C ASP A 30 -3.94 11.62 0.22
N VAL A 31 -4.25 11.04 -0.95
CA VAL A 31 -3.54 9.87 -1.46
C VAL A 31 -2.18 10.34 -1.98
N ILE A 32 -1.10 9.97 -1.30
CA ILE A 32 0.28 10.37 -1.66
C ILE A 32 0.98 9.34 -2.54
N ALA A 33 0.53 8.08 -2.49
CA ALA A 33 1.03 6.98 -3.30
C ALA A 33 -0.02 5.87 -3.40
N THR A 34 0.08 5.07 -4.47
CA THR A 34 -0.73 3.87 -4.67
C THR A 34 0.21 2.72 -4.99
N ILE A 35 0.24 1.70 -4.14
CA ILE A 35 1.05 0.50 -4.38
C ILE A 35 0.27 -0.42 -5.30
N THR A 36 0.81 -0.68 -6.50
CA THR A 36 0.21 -1.55 -7.51
C THR A 36 1.02 -2.85 -7.64
N PRO A 37 0.57 -3.96 -7.03
CA PRO A 37 1.25 -5.24 -7.18
C PRO A 37 1.17 -5.75 -8.62
N ALA A 38 2.24 -6.38 -9.11
CA ALA A 38 2.28 -6.98 -10.43
C ALA A 38 1.63 -8.38 -10.47
N THR A 39 1.60 -9.08 -9.34
CA THR A 39 1.08 -10.44 -9.20
C THR A 39 0.30 -10.65 -7.90
N ILE A 40 -0.47 -11.75 -7.82
CA ILE A 40 -1.18 -12.13 -6.59
C ILE A 40 -0.19 -12.40 -5.45
N GLU A 41 0.96 -13.01 -5.76
CA GLU A 41 2.01 -13.27 -4.76
C GLU A 41 2.57 -11.96 -4.17
N ASP A 42 2.81 -10.95 -5.01
CA ASP A 42 3.26 -9.62 -4.55
C ASP A 42 2.20 -8.96 -3.65
N MET A 43 0.92 -9.08 -4.03
CA MET A 43 -0.20 -8.57 -3.24
C MET A 43 -0.27 -9.24 -1.86
N GLU A 44 -0.12 -10.57 -1.80
CA GLU A 44 -0.12 -11.33 -0.54
C GLU A 44 1.07 -10.97 0.35
N GLN A 45 2.23 -10.70 -0.25
CA GLN A 45 3.42 -10.24 0.47
C GLN A 45 3.21 -8.85 1.07
N ILE A 46 2.71 -7.88 0.29
CA ILE A 46 2.36 -6.53 0.78
C ILE A 46 1.39 -6.63 1.96
N ILE A 47 0.34 -7.44 1.84
CA ILE A 47 -0.63 -7.67 2.91
C ILE A 47 0.05 -8.23 4.17
N THR A 48 0.93 -9.22 4.02
CA THR A 48 1.63 -9.85 5.14
C THR A 48 2.53 -8.85 5.85
N ASP A 49 3.27 -8.04 5.11
CA ASP A 49 4.16 -7.02 5.66
C ASP A 49 3.35 -5.93 6.40
N LEU A 50 2.24 -5.48 5.82
CA LEU A 50 1.33 -4.53 6.46
C LEU A 50 0.69 -5.10 7.73
N ASP A 51 0.29 -6.38 7.73
CA ASP A 51 -0.26 -7.09 8.89
C ASP A 51 0.80 -7.27 10.00
N ASN A 52 2.08 -7.44 9.63
CA ASN A 52 3.21 -7.49 10.56
C ASN A 52 3.60 -6.11 11.13
N GLY A 53 3.01 -5.03 10.61
CA GLY A 53 3.26 -3.67 11.07
C GLY A 53 4.44 -2.99 10.39
N GLU A 54 4.92 -3.51 9.26
CA GLU A 54 5.97 -2.86 8.46
C GLU A 54 5.52 -1.47 7.97
N ASP A 55 6.51 -0.62 7.75
CA ASP A 55 6.35 0.74 7.24
C ASP A 55 6.56 0.78 5.73
N VAL A 56 5.66 1.45 5.00
CA VAL A 56 5.76 1.61 3.54
C VAL A 56 6.76 2.69 3.12
N HIS A 57 7.31 3.47 4.07
CA HIS A 57 8.34 4.45 3.76
C HIS A 57 9.55 3.79 3.08
N GLY A 58 9.88 4.23 1.86
CA GLY A 58 11.00 3.69 1.08
C GLY A 58 10.65 2.50 0.18
N TRP A 59 9.41 2.00 0.20
CA TRP A 59 8.96 0.96 -0.74
C TRP A 59 8.80 1.50 -2.16
N GLU A 60 8.86 0.61 -3.15
CA GLU A 60 8.47 0.92 -4.53
C GLU A 60 6.95 0.78 -4.69
N ASP A 61 6.31 1.72 -5.40
CA ASP A 61 4.87 1.72 -5.65
C ASP A 61 4.40 0.81 -6.80
N GLY A 62 5.32 0.07 -7.44
CA GLY A 62 5.03 -0.76 -8.62
C GLY A 62 5.02 0.01 -9.95
N MET A 63 5.24 1.33 -9.90
CA MET A 63 5.44 2.19 -11.07
C MET A 63 6.87 2.77 -11.12
N GLY A 64 7.79 2.25 -10.31
CA GLY A 64 9.16 2.71 -10.20
C GLY A 64 9.36 3.96 -9.34
N ASN A 65 8.35 4.41 -8.56
CA ASN A 65 8.51 5.51 -7.61
C ASN A 65 8.73 4.99 -6.20
N THR A 66 9.49 5.73 -5.40
CA THR A 66 9.70 5.44 -3.99
C THR A 66 8.71 6.21 -3.11
N ILE A 67 8.04 5.51 -2.21
CA ILE A 67 7.05 6.07 -1.30
C ILE A 67 7.74 6.85 -0.19
N SER A 68 7.24 8.05 0.10
CA SER A 68 7.74 8.91 1.17
C SER A 68 6.60 9.44 2.05
N VAL A 69 6.32 8.75 3.15
CA VAL A 69 5.45 9.23 4.25
C VAL A 69 6.24 10.13 5.22
N ARG A 70 5.57 11.09 5.85
CA ARG A 70 6.17 12.09 6.77
C ARG A 70 5.67 12.05 8.19
#